data_AF-E6SBW3-F1
#
_entry.id   AF-E6SBW3-F1
#
_cell.length_a   1.000
_cell.length_b   1.000
_cell.length_c   1.000
_cell.angle_alpha   90.00
_cell.angle_beta   90.00
_cell.angle_gamma   90.00
#
_symmetry.space_group_name_H-M   'P 1'
#
loop_
_entity.id
_entity.type
_entity.pdbx_description
1 polymer ?
#
loop_
_entity_poly.entity_id
_entity_poly.type
_entity_poly.pdbx_seq_one_letter_code
_entity_poly.pdbx_strand_id
1 'polypeptide(L)'
;MTDARAASSGSDDIDDDSPAGRSDDRPQLEVLVGEWITVPDAAERLGVPLSRVRQMIADREVLAARVGDRRVVAVPAKFLDDAGPRPELKGTFTVLADGGLTDDESIEWLYTPDPTLPVEGAPIDALLAGHKTEVRRRAQELAF
;
A
#
# COMPACT_ATOMS: atom_id res chain seq x y z
N MET A 1 47.87 -19.39 45.06
CA MET A 1 48.98 -18.76 44.31
C MET A 1 48.88 -19.32 42.90
N THR A 2 48.46 -18.46 41.95
CA THR A 2 48.59 -18.59 40.48
C THR A 2 47.70 -19.67 39.81
N ASP A 3 46.57 -19.36 39.17
CA ASP A 3 46.27 -18.56 37.96
C ASP A 3 46.27 -19.39 36.65
N ALA A 4 45.24 -19.09 35.83
CA ALA A 4 45.17 -19.07 34.37
C ALA A 4 44.64 -20.26 33.53
N ARG A 5 43.67 -19.86 32.66
CA ARG A 5 43.23 -20.35 31.33
C ARG A 5 42.05 -21.35 31.27
N ALA A 6 40.84 -20.91 30.87
CA ALA A 6 40.32 -20.44 29.56
C ALA A 6 39.69 -21.60 28.76
N ALA A 7 38.35 -21.61 28.63
CA ALA A 7 37.56 -21.32 27.41
C ALA A 7 37.77 -22.40 26.32
N SER A 8 36.78 -23.17 25.88
CA SER A 8 35.58 -22.86 25.07
C SER A 8 34.93 -24.25 24.74
N SER A 9 33.73 -24.46 24.22
CA SER A 9 32.66 -23.68 23.62
C SER A 9 31.40 -24.52 23.78
N GLY A 10 30.28 -23.92 24.18
CA GLY A 10 28.97 -24.48 23.92
C GLY A 10 28.70 -24.36 22.42
N SER A 11 28.45 -25.49 21.77
CA SER A 11 27.72 -25.49 20.51
C SER A 11 26.24 -25.38 20.89
N ASP A 12 25.75 -24.14 20.96
CA ASP A 12 24.33 -23.89 20.77
C ASP A 12 24.08 -24.04 19.27
N ASP A 13 23.46 -25.17 18.92
CA ASP A 13 22.72 -25.32 17.67
C ASP A 13 21.62 -24.25 17.68
N ILE A 14 21.91 -23.09 17.07
CA ILE A 14 20.89 -22.12 16.73
C ILE A 14 20.13 -22.71 15.55
N ASP A 15 18.99 -23.29 15.89
CA ASP A 15 17.92 -23.64 14.99
C ASP A 15 17.63 -22.48 14.02
N ASP A 16 17.49 -22.90 12.76
CA ASP A 16 16.80 -22.26 11.65
C ASP A 16 15.68 -21.29 12.09
N ASP A 17 15.95 -19.99 12.03
CA ASP A 17 14.91 -18.95 11.99
C ASP A 17 15.02 -18.20 10.66
N SER A 18 14.60 -18.89 9.60
CA SER A 18 14.25 -18.26 8.33
C SER A 18 12.83 -17.68 8.46
N PRO A 19 12.59 -16.35 8.40
CA PRO A 19 11.24 -15.82 8.46
C PRO A 19 10.57 -15.93 7.09
N ALA A 20 10.14 -17.14 6.74
CA ALA A 20 9.09 -17.38 5.77
C ALA A 20 7.73 -17.06 6.42
N GLY A 21 7.34 -15.78 6.39
CA GLY A 21 6.12 -15.31 7.06
C GLY A 21 5.52 -14.00 6.54
N ARG A 22 5.57 -13.71 5.23
CA ARG A 22 4.80 -12.59 4.65
C ARG A 22 3.39 -13.07 4.29
N SER A 23 2.44 -13.04 5.22
CA SER A 23 1.04 -13.40 4.89
C SER A 23 -0.09 -12.73 5.71
N ASP A 24 0.17 -11.95 6.77
CA ASP A 24 -0.89 -11.49 7.69
C ASP A 24 -0.97 -9.97 7.98
N ASP A 25 -0.36 -9.09 7.19
CA ASP A 25 -0.41 -7.62 7.42
C ASP A 25 -1.68 -6.91 6.87
N ARG A 26 -2.63 -7.63 6.26
CA ARG A 26 -3.87 -7.02 5.71
C ARG A 26 -4.76 -6.29 6.72
N PRO A 27 -4.93 -6.76 7.98
CA PRO A 27 -5.64 -5.99 9.00
C PRO A 27 -4.97 -4.64 9.28
N GLN A 28 -3.65 -4.52 9.08
CA GLN A 28 -2.94 -3.24 9.22
C GLN A 28 -3.25 -2.31 8.06
N LEU A 29 -3.38 -2.83 6.84
CA LEU A 29 -3.77 -2.03 5.67
C LEU A 29 -5.17 -1.42 5.84
N GLU A 30 -6.12 -2.18 6.41
CA GLU A 30 -7.46 -1.68 6.71
C GLU A 30 -7.43 -0.50 7.70
N VAL A 31 -6.65 -0.63 8.78
CA VAL A 31 -6.45 0.43 9.78
C VAL A 31 -5.74 1.65 9.19
N LEU A 32 -4.71 1.42 8.37
CA LEU A 32 -3.92 2.48 7.75
C LEU A 32 -4.74 3.32 6.76
N VAL A 33 -5.58 2.66 5.96
CA VAL A 33 -6.42 3.34 4.96
C VAL A 33 -7.67 3.97 5.57
N GLY A 34 -8.26 3.32 6.58
CA GLY A 34 -9.47 3.75 7.24
C GLY A 34 -10.74 3.47 6.41
N GLU A 35 -10.98 4.27 5.38
CA GLU A 35 -12.24 4.20 4.62
C GLU A 35 -12.09 3.44 3.30
N TRP A 36 -12.96 2.43 3.11
CA TRP A 36 -13.00 1.57 1.94
C TRP A 36 -14.39 1.54 1.32
N ILE A 37 -14.46 1.41 0.00
CA ILE A 37 -15.70 1.31 -0.77
C ILE A 37 -15.68 -0.02 -1.53
N THR A 38 -16.69 -0.86 -1.33
CA THR A 38 -16.78 -2.12 -2.07
C THR A 38 -17.08 -1.88 -3.55
N VAL A 39 -16.81 -2.85 -4.41
CA VAL A 39 -17.15 -2.73 -5.84
C VAL A 39 -18.65 -2.43 -6.07
N PRO A 40 -19.60 -3.09 -5.37
CA PRO A 40 -21.02 -2.69 -5.40
C PRO A 40 -21.30 -1.25 -4.98
N ASP A 41 -20.76 -0.82 -3.85
CA ASP A 41 -21.03 0.53 -3.32
C ASP A 41 -20.43 1.60 -4.24
N ALA A 42 -19.26 1.34 -4.84
CA ALA A 42 -18.65 2.23 -5.82
C ALA A 42 -19.50 2.33 -7.10
N ALA A 43 -20.10 1.22 -7.53
CA ALA A 43 -20.98 1.21 -8.70
C ALA A 43 -22.27 2.00 -8.45
N GLU A 44 -22.87 1.83 -7.27
CA GLU A 44 -24.03 2.61 -6.83
C GLU A 44 -23.70 4.09 -6.74
N ARG A 45 -22.61 4.45 -6.05
CA ARG A 45 -22.17 5.83 -5.86
C ARG A 45 -21.92 6.55 -7.18
N LEU A 46 -21.28 5.89 -8.14
CA LEU A 46 -20.92 6.49 -9.44
C LEU A 46 -22.05 6.39 -10.47
N GLY A 47 -23.14 5.68 -10.17
CA GLY A 47 -24.22 5.45 -11.14
C GLY A 47 -23.77 4.64 -12.37
N VAL A 48 -22.82 3.73 -12.21
CA VAL A 48 -22.26 2.91 -13.29
C VAL A 48 -22.46 1.41 -13.04
N PRO A 49 -22.44 0.55 -14.08
CA PRO A 49 -22.48 -0.90 -13.88
C PRO A 49 -21.28 -1.43 -13.08
N LEU A 50 -21.45 -2.52 -12.33
CA LEU A 50 -20.36 -3.22 -11.61
C LEU A 50 -19.17 -3.56 -12.52
N SER A 51 -19.44 -3.90 -13.79
CA SER A 51 -18.40 -4.20 -14.77
C SER A 51 -17.52 -2.99 -15.06
N ARG A 52 -18.05 -1.76 -15.01
CA ARG A 52 -17.26 -0.54 -15.21
C ARG A 52 -16.30 -0.32 -14.05
N VAL A 53 -16.73 -0.53 -12.80
CA VAL A 53 -15.82 -0.45 -11.64
C VAL A 53 -14.73 -1.51 -11.70
N ARG A 54 -15.09 -2.75 -12.05
CA ARG A 54 -14.09 -3.82 -12.27
C ARG A 54 -13.10 -3.48 -13.37
N GLN A 55 -13.57 -2.82 -14.44
CA GLN A 55 -12.71 -2.34 -15.52
C GLN A 55 -11.77 -1.22 -15.04
N MET A 56 -12.25 -0.27 -14.22
CA MET A 56 -11.39 0.76 -13.61
C MET A 56 -10.26 0.15 -12.78
N ILE A 57 -10.54 -0.94 -12.04
CA ILE A 57 -9.52 -1.69 -11.29
C ILE A 57 -8.56 -2.39 -12.26
N ALA A 58 -9.07 -3.09 -13.28
CA ALA A 58 -8.26 -3.79 -14.27
C ALA A 58 -7.34 -2.85 -15.08
N ASP A 59 -7.83 -1.65 -15.40
CA ASP A 59 -7.09 -0.60 -16.11
C ASP A 59 -6.18 0.21 -15.17
N ARG A 60 -6.12 -0.17 -13.89
CA ARG A 60 -5.34 0.49 -12.83
C ARG A 60 -5.66 1.99 -12.74
N GLU A 61 -6.90 2.38 -13.05
CA GLU A 61 -7.44 3.73 -12.78
C GLU A 61 -7.64 3.93 -11.28
N VAL A 62 -7.90 2.84 -10.55
CA VAL A 62 -7.88 2.74 -9.09
C VAL A 62 -7.22 1.42 -8.69
N LEU A 63 -6.53 1.39 -7.56
CA LEU A 63 -6.06 0.15 -6.95
C LEU A 63 -7.12 -0.40 -5.98
N ALA A 64 -7.12 -1.71 -5.76
CA ALA A 64 -8.04 -2.39 -4.86
C ALA A 64 -7.30 -3.41 -4.00
N ALA A 65 -7.81 -3.65 -2.80
CA ALA A 65 -7.35 -4.70 -1.90
C ALA A 65 -8.53 -5.58 -1.47
N ARG A 66 -8.23 -6.70 -0.80
CA ARG A 66 -9.24 -7.55 -0.16
C ARG A 66 -9.32 -7.23 1.33
N VAL A 67 -10.49 -6.74 1.77
CA VAL A 67 -10.71 -6.25 3.13
C VAL A 67 -11.83 -7.01 3.86
N GLY A 68 -11.77 -6.97 5.19
CA GLY A 68 -12.68 -7.63 6.13
C GLY A 68 -12.56 -9.15 6.14
N ASP A 69 -13.28 -9.78 7.08
CA ASP A 69 -13.27 -11.25 7.28
C ASP A 69 -13.61 -12.04 6.01
N ARG A 70 -14.47 -11.47 5.16
CA ARG A 70 -14.92 -12.09 3.90
C ARG A 70 -14.03 -11.78 2.70
N ARG A 71 -12.93 -11.03 2.90
CA ARG A 71 -11.93 -10.70 1.88
C ARG A 71 -12.56 -10.10 0.61
N VAL A 72 -13.48 -9.17 0.82
CA VAL A 72 -14.22 -8.49 -0.25
C VAL A 72 -13.29 -7.53 -0.96
N VAL A 73 -13.37 -7.50 -2.30
CA VAL A 73 -12.60 -6.53 -3.09
C VAL A 73 -13.19 -5.13 -2.86
N ALA A 74 -12.35 -4.23 -2.36
CA ALA A 74 -12.71 -2.85 -2.08
C ALA A 74 -11.59 -1.90 -2.53
N VAL A 75 -11.98 -0.66 -2.81
CA VAL A 75 -11.07 0.43 -3.17
C VAL A 75 -10.98 1.42 -2.00
N PRO A 76 -9.81 2.00 -1.72
CA PRO A 76 -9.69 3.10 -0.76
C PRO A 76 -10.58 4.29 -1.18
N ALA A 77 -11.34 4.85 -0.24
CA ALA A 77 -12.33 5.88 -0.54
C ALA A 77 -11.71 7.15 -1.17
N LYS A 78 -10.49 7.53 -0.76
CA LYS A 78 -9.79 8.71 -1.32
C LYS A 78 -9.42 8.57 -2.80
N PHE A 79 -9.44 7.36 -3.37
CA PHE A 79 -9.14 7.16 -4.80
C PHE A 79 -10.28 7.58 -5.72
N LEU A 80 -11.48 7.77 -5.15
CA LEU A 80 -12.66 8.20 -5.88
C LEU A 80 -13.07 9.62 -5.48
N ASP A 81 -13.64 10.34 -6.44
CA ASP A 81 -14.52 11.47 -6.20
C ASP A 81 -15.91 11.18 -6.77
N ASP A 82 -16.76 12.20 -6.87
CA ASP A 82 -18.13 12.05 -7.36
C ASP A 82 -18.20 11.84 -8.88
N ALA A 83 -17.12 12.12 -9.61
CA ALA A 83 -17.01 11.88 -11.04
C ALA A 83 -16.34 10.53 -11.38
N GLY A 84 -15.62 9.92 -10.44
CA GLY A 84 -15.01 8.60 -10.60
C GLY A 84 -13.58 8.50 -10.06
N PRO A 85 -12.74 7.66 -10.68
CA PRO A 85 -11.31 7.60 -10.37
C PRO A 85 -10.62 8.95 -10.53
N ARG A 86 -9.78 9.28 -9.56
CA ARG A 86 -8.95 10.50 -9.61
C ARG A 86 -7.81 10.35 -10.62
N PRO A 87 -7.84 11.03 -11.78
CA PRO A 87 -6.88 10.81 -12.85
C PRO A 87 -5.42 11.13 -12.46
N GLU A 88 -5.22 11.99 -11.47
CA GLU A 88 -3.92 12.33 -10.90
C GLU A 88 -3.17 11.14 -10.30
N LEU A 89 -3.88 10.12 -9.83
CA LEU A 89 -3.30 8.97 -9.15
C LEU A 89 -2.72 7.95 -10.12
N LYS A 90 -3.34 7.78 -11.30
CA LYS A 90 -2.98 6.76 -12.29
C LYS A 90 -1.48 6.74 -12.62
N GLY A 91 -0.90 7.91 -12.87
CA GLY A 91 0.53 8.01 -13.18
C GLY A 91 1.43 7.56 -12.03
N THR A 92 1.02 7.78 -10.77
CA THR A 92 1.77 7.30 -9.60
C THR A 92 1.61 5.79 -9.42
N PHE A 93 0.42 5.24 -9.67
CA PHE A 93 0.20 3.79 -9.66
C PHE A 93 1.08 3.06 -10.68
N THR A 94 1.30 3.67 -11.85
CA THR A 94 2.23 3.14 -12.86
C THR A 94 3.67 3.14 -12.34
N VAL A 95 4.14 4.27 -11.80
CA VAL A 95 5.51 4.36 -11.27
C VAL A 95 5.78 3.35 -10.16
N LEU A 96 4.84 3.18 -9.21
CA LEU A 96 4.97 2.22 -8.12
C LEU A 96 5.01 0.78 -8.66
N ALA A 97 4.16 0.47 -9.65
CA ALA A 97 4.13 -0.85 -10.28
C ALA A 97 5.42 -1.15 -11.08
N ASP A 98 5.95 -0.16 -11.79
CA ASP A 98 7.22 -0.26 -12.51
C ASP A 98 8.40 -0.45 -11.53
N GLY A 99 8.28 0.09 -10.31
CA GLY A 99 9.18 -0.18 -9.18
C GLY A 99 8.97 -1.54 -8.51
N GLY A 100 8.03 -2.36 -9.00
CA GLY A 100 7.80 -3.73 -8.53
C GLY A 100 6.83 -3.87 -7.35
N LEU A 101 6.19 -2.78 -6.90
CA LEU A 101 5.22 -2.85 -5.80
C LEU A 101 3.92 -3.50 -6.27
N THR A 102 3.40 -4.40 -5.44
CA THR A 102 2.04 -4.94 -5.57
C THR A 102 0.99 -3.85 -5.29
N ASP A 103 -0.28 -4.15 -5.58
CA ASP A 103 -1.38 -3.21 -5.30
C ASP A 103 -1.52 -2.94 -3.80
N ASP A 104 -1.40 -3.98 -2.96
CA ASP A 104 -1.45 -3.85 -1.50
C ASP A 104 -0.27 -2.98 -0.98
N GLU A 105 0.96 -3.24 -1.43
CA GLU A 105 2.15 -2.43 -1.07
C GLU A 105 2.06 -0.99 -1.59
N SER A 106 1.49 -0.80 -2.79
CA SER A 106 1.27 0.54 -3.35
C SER A 106 0.26 1.33 -2.52
N ILE A 107 -0.83 0.68 -2.08
CA ILE A 107 -1.82 1.30 -1.18
C ILE A 107 -1.16 1.61 0.16
N GLU A 108 -0.39 0.68 0.73
CA GLU A 108 0.33 0.90 1.98
C GLU A 108 1.26 2.12 1.87
N TRP A 109 2.08 2.18 0.83
CA TRP A 109 2.99 3.32 0.60
C TRP A 109 2.23 4.64 0.46
N LEU A 110 1.11 4.65 -0.27
CA LEU A 110 0.31 5.86 -0.48
C LEU A 110 -0.35 6.39 0.79
N TYR A 111 -0.63 5.52 1.77
CA TYR A 111 -1.29 5.88 3.02
C TYR A 111 -0.35 5.97 4.23
N THR A 112 0.92 5.55 4.08
CA THR A 112 1.93 5.68 5.13
C THR A 112 2.30 7.15 5.33
N PRO A 113 2.10 7.73 6.53
CA PRO A 113 2.42 9.13 6.80
C PRO A 113 3.92 9.40 6.63
N ASP A 114 4.24 10.52 5.99
CA ASP A 114 5.61 10.95 5.77
C ASP A 114 5.75 12.44 6.14
N PRO A 115 6.37 12.76 7.30
CA PRO A 115 6.50 14.13 7.78
C PRO A 115 7.44 14.99 6.92
N THR A 116 8.13 14.41 5.95
CA THR A 116 9.02 15.13 5.03
C THR A 116 8.30 15.61 3.76
N LEU A 117 7.01 15.29 3.60
CA LEU A 117 6.20 15.78 2.48
C LEU A 117 5.94 17.30 2.59
N PRO A 118 5.62 17.96 1.46
CA PRO A 118 5.25 19.39 1.46
C PRO A 118 3.97 19.72 2.24
N VAL A 119 3.15 18.70 2.53
CA VAL A 119 1.92 18.78 3.32
C VAL A 119 1.96 17.71 4.41
N GLU A 120 1.24 17.97 5.51
CA GLU A 120 1.04 16.97 6.54
C GLU A 120 0.24 15.78 6.01
N GLY A 121 0.60 14.56 6.42
CA GLY A 121 -0.11 13.33 6.09
C GLY A 121 0.74 12.36 5.28
N ALA A 122 0.09 11.67 4.35
CA ALA A 122 0.67 10.62 3.54
C ALA A 122 0.79 11.03 2.05
N PRO A 123 1.50 10.26 1.20
CA PRO A 123 1.61 10.57 -0.22
C PRO A 123 0.27 10.77 -0.94
N ILE A 124 -0.80 10.07 -0.53
CA ILE A 124 -2.15 10.30 -1.05
C ILE A 124 -2.63 11.73 -0.78
N ASP A 125 -2.39 12.28 0.41
CA ASP A 125 -2.80 13.64 0.76
C ASP A 125 -2.01 14.67 -0.05
N ALA A 126 -0.71 14.43 -0.25
CA ALA A 126 0.13 15.25 -1.12
C ALA A 126 -0.33 15.23 -2.59
N LEU A 127 -0.76 14.07 -3.11
CA LEU A 127 -1.32 13.97 -4.46
C LEU A 127 -2.61 14.78 -4.61
N LEU A 128 -3.52 14.67 -3.63
CA LEU A 128 -4.78 15.40 -3.62
C LEU A 128 -4.58 16.93 -3.47
N ALA A 129 -3.52 17.33 -2.75
CA ALA A 129 -3.09 18.72 -2.66
C ALA A 129 -2.32 19.22 -3.91
N GLY A 130 -2.11 18.37 -4.92
CA GLY A 130 -1.51 18.74 -6.20
C GLY A 130 0.02 18.57 -6.29
N HIS A 131 0.67 18.00 -5.27
CA HIS A 131 2.14 17.81 -5.22
C HIS A 131 2.61 16.57 -6.02
N LYS A 132 2.08 16.36 -7.22
CA LYS A 132 2.31 15.16 -8.05
C LYS A 132 3.78 14.92 -8.38
N THR A 133 4.53 15.98 -8.65
CA THR A 133 5.95 15.88 -9.03
C THR A 133 6.79 15.32 -7.89
N GLU A 134 6.60 15.82 -6.66
CA GLU A 134 7.36 15.37 -5.50
C GLU A 134 7.02 13.92 -5.15
N VAL A 135 5.73 13.56 -5.17
CA VAL A 135 5.30 12.18 -4.89
C VAL A 135 5.86 11.20 -5.91
N ARG A 136 5.84 11.53 -7.21
CA ARG A 136 6.40 10.64 -8.24
C ARG A 136 7.91 10.51 -8.16
N ARG A 137 8.62 11.59 -7.80
CA ARG A 137 10.06 11.54 -7.56
C ARG A 137 10.39 10.52 -6.47
N ARG A 138 9.66 10.52 -5.34
CA ARG A 138 9.83 9.55 -4.26
C ARG A 138 9.44 8.13 -4.67
N ALA A 139 8.33 7.98 -5.40
CA ALA A 139 7.94 6.67 -5.92
C ALA A 139 9.01 6.07 -6.85
N GLN A 140 9.70 6.91 -7.64
CA GLN A 140 10.82 6.47 -8.48
C GLN A 140 12.04 6.05 -7.67
N GLU A 141 12.30 6.64 -6.49
CA GLU A 141 13.41 6.24 -5.61
C GLU A 141 13.23 4.82 -5.05
N LEU A 142 12.01 4.27 -5.06
CA LEU A 142 11.76 2.87 -4.68
C LEU A 142 12.15 1.87 -5.79
N ALA A 143 12.31 2.34 -7.02
CA ALA A 143 12.55 1.50 -8.19
C ALA A 143 14.05 1.25 -8.50
N PHE A 144 14.96 1.86 -7.74
CA PHE A 144 16.42 1.83 -7.95
C PHE A 144 17.17 1.48 -6.67
#